data_AF-A0A6P0SX74-F1
#
_entry.id   AF-A0A6P0SX74-F1
#
_cell.length_a   1.000
_cell.length_b   1.000
_cell.length_c   1.000
_cell.angle_alpha   90.00
_cell.angle_beta   90.00
_cell.angle_gamma   90.00
#
_symmetry.space_group_name_H-M   'P 1'
#
loop_
_entity.id
_entity.type
_entity.pdbx_description
1 polymer ?
#
loop_
_entity_poly.entity_id
_entity_poly.type
_entity_poly.pdbx_seq_one_letter_code
_entity_poly.pdbx_strand_id
1 'polypeptide(L)'
;MGRHRQKSSDLWKGQNWKQLRKNLFRLQKRVYKAVQVGDLRKARSLQKLILKSRSAQILAIRQVTQLNQGKKTAGIDGKTALNYKERLEVLETMRQSALDWHHSSLREIPILKKNGKVRMLKIPTISDRAWQCLAKFALEPAHEATFHARSYGFRTGRSAHDAQKHVFQNLNAHGNGIKKRVIELDIKKCFDRISHKSIMDRLIAPASLKTGIFRCLKAGVDLEFPEQGTPQGGVVSPLLANIALDGIEDIHPSVRYADDMVIFLKPKDNAEKVLNKIKKFLAERGMEISEEKTKITKTTDGFDFLGWHMRVKLNGKFHCTPSVENHRAIRKKIKAIVNNSNYGAEVKAKKLAPIVRGWRNYHKYCDMSSSRDSLWFMNNTANRKFRREKKVNRYQADKLCKKGFPAVGYEQNKHVMVKGTKSPYDGDLVYWSQRNSQLYSDATSETLKKQNHSCGYCGLRFIDEERVHLHHIDGNHNNWKKNNLMAVHQSCHQYIHGGKSKD
;
A
#
# COMPACT_ATOMS: atom_id res chain seq x y z
N MET A 1 -32.04 29.33 30.01
CA MET A 1 -30.70 28.83 29.65
C MET A 1 -30.82 27.74 28.58
N GLY A 2 -30.71 28.11 27.30
CA GLY A 2 -30.72 27.13 26.21
C GLY A 2 -29.41 26.34 26.19
N ARG A 3 -29.46 25.03 26.47
CA ARG A 3 -28.32 24.14 26.21
C ARG A 3 -28.05 24.17 24.71
N HIS A 4 -27.01 24.90 24.28
CA HIS A 4 -26.49 24.78 22.91
C HIS A 4 -26.17 23.31 22.66
N ARG A 5 -27.02 22.61 21.89
CA ARG A 5 -26.70 21.27 21.38
C ARG A 5 -25.45 21.43 20.52
N GLN A 6 -24.32 20.93 21.02
CA GLN A 6 -23.07 20.88 20.26
C GLN A 6 -23.36 20.22 18.90
N LYS A 7 -23.07 20.93 17.80
CA LYS A 7 -23.29 20.39 16.46
C LYS A 7 -22.38 19.18 16.28
N SER A 8 -22.88 18.10 15.66
CA SER A 8 -22.08 16.89 15.41
C SER A 8 -20.82 17.17 14.58
N SER A 9 -20.84 18.23 13.77
CA SER A 9 -19.65 18.73 13.05
C SER A 9 -18.53 19.15 13.99
N ASP A 10 -18.87 19.83 15.07
CA ASP A 10 -17.90 20.45 15.98
C ASP A 10 -17.29 19.38 16.87
N LEU A 11 -18.12 18.41 17.29
CA LEU A 11 -17.67 17.20 17.98
C LEU A 11 -16.68 16.39 17.15
N TRP A 12 -16.89 16.24 15.83
CA TRP A 12 -15.97 15.49 14.97
C TRP A 12 -14.72 16.31 14.61
N LYS A 13 -14.89 17.56 14.17
CA LYS A 13 -13.76 18.43 13.74
C LYS A 13 -12.87 18.80 14.92
N GLY A 14 -13.45 19.08 16.08
CA GLY A 14 -12.75 19.47 17.32
C GLY A 14 -11.98 18.34 18.01
N GLN A 15 -11.98 17.12 17.48
CA GLN A 15 -11.15 16.04 18.02
C GLN A 15 -9.65 16.39 17.97
N ASN A 16 -8.93 16.13 19.06
CA ASN A 16 -7.47 16.31 19.08
C ASN A 16 -6.78 15.13 18.36
N TRP A 17 -6.80 15.17 17.02
CA TRP A 17 -6.26 14.11 16.16
C TRP A 17 -4.82 13.74 16.46
N LYS A 18 -4.00 14.72 16.85
CA LYS A 18 -2.61 14.52 17.27
C LYS A 18 -2.54 13.60 18.48
N GLN A 19 -3.32 13.90 19.52
CA GLN A 19 -3.32 13.12 20.75
C GLN A 19 -3.89 11.71 20.51
N LEU A 20 -4.96 11.57 19.73
CA LEU A 20 -5.53 10.26 19.40
C LEU A 20 -4.49 9.35 18.73
N ARG A 21 -3.70 9.88 17.79
CA ARG A 21 -2.62 9.15 17.10
C ARG A 21 -1.51 8.74 18.06
N LYS A 22 -1.06 9.65 18.94
CA LYS A 22 -0.05 9.32 19.98
C LYS A 22 -0.52 8.20 20.89
N ASN A 23 -1.78 8.26 21.33
CA ASN A 23 -2.36 7.25 22.22
C ASN A 23 -2.37 5.87 21.55
N LEU A 24 -2.86 5.79 20.31
CA LEU A 24 -2.87 4.55 19.55
C LEU A 24 -1.46 4.00 19.34
N PHE A 25 -0.54 4.82 18.83
CA PHE A 25 0.82 4.40 18.55
C PHE A 25 1.57 3.91 19.80
N ARG A 26 1.33 4.55 20.96
CA ARG A 26 1.87 4.09 22.25
C ARG A 26 1.40 2.68 22.61
N LEU A 27 0.13 2.35 22.37
CA LEU A 27 -0.40 1.00 22.61
C LEU A 27 0.19 0.00 21.62
N GLN A 28 0.27 0.35 20.34
CA GLN A 28 0.82 -0.51 19.29
C GLN A 28 2.29 -0.87 19.56
N LYS A 29 3.12 0.10 19.95
CA LYS A 29 4.51 -0.16 20.39
C LYS A 29 4.58 -1.15 21.55
N ARG A 30 3.67 -1.05 22.52
CA ARG A 30 3.64 -1.96 23.67
C ARG A 30 3.23 -3.38 23.26
N VAL A 31 2.30 -3.51 22.31
CA VAL A 31 1.93 -4.81 21.73
C VAL A 31 3.15 -5.44 21.03
N TYR A 32 3.81 -4.67 20.16
CA TYR A 32 5.02 -5.12 19.45
C TYR A 32 6.11 -5.59 20.42
N LYS A 33 6.45 -4.76 21.42
CA LYS A 33 7.45 -5.13 22.45
C LYS A 33 7.04 -6.36 23.25
N ALA A 34 5.76 -6.52 23.60
CA ALA A 34 5.28 -7.68 24.34
C ALA A 34 5.45 -8.98 23.54
N VAL A 35 5.15 -8.98 22.25
CA VAL A 35 5.38 -10.15 21.40
C VAL A 35 6.86 -10.43 21.21
N GLN A 36 7.70 -9.40 21.03
CA GLN A 36 9.15 -9.59 20.89
C GLN A 36 9.80 -10.29 22.09
N VAL A 37 9.32 -10.03 23.31
CA VAL A 37 9.83 -10.69 24.53
C VAL A 37 9.07 -11.98 24.89
N GLY A 38 8.15 -12.45 24.03
CA GLY A 38 7.37 -13.68 24.24
C GLY A 38 6.16 -13.55 25.17
N ASP A 39 5.83 -12.35 25.68
CA ASP A 39 4.69 -12.13 26.59
C ASP A 39 3.37 -11.98 25.82
N LEU A 40 2.86 -13.12 25.35
CA LEU A 40 1.59 -13.19 24.61
C LEU A 40 0.37 -12.82 25.47
N ARG A 41 0.43 -13.02 26.79
CA ARG A 41 -0.67 -12.64 27.70
C ARG A 41 -0.84 -11.13 27.71
N LYS A 42 0.25 -10.38 27.87
CA LYS A 42 0.24 -8.92 27.84
C LYS A 42 -0.09 -8.38 26.45
N ALA A 43 0.43 -9.00 25.39
CA ALA A 43 0.06 -8.62 24.01
C ALA A 43 -1.46 -8.68 23.81
N ARG A 44 -2.11 -9.79 24.20
CA ARG A 44 -3.57 -9.97 24.11
C ARG A 44 -4.35 -8.97 24.97
N SER A 45 -3.86 -8.66 26.17
CA SER A 45 -4.46 -7.63 27.03
C SER A 45 -4.41 -6.24 26.40
N LEU A 46 -3.26 -5.87 25.82
CA LEU A 46 -3.08 -4.59 25.13
C LEU A 46 -3.92 -4.51 23.84
N GLN A 47 -4.09 -5.62 23.12
CA GLN A 47 -4.99 -5.69 21.98
C GLN A 47 -6.44 -5.42 22.38
N LYS A 48 -6.93 -6.03 23.48
CA LYS A 48 -8.26 -5.70 24.05
C LYS A 48 -8.38 -4.22 24.41
N LEU A 49 -7.31 -3.62 24.95
CA LEU A 49 -7.28 -2.19 25.27
C LEU A 49 -7.35 -1.30 24.03
N ILE A 50 -6.69 -1.69 22.92
CA ILE A 50 -6.81 -0.98 21.62
C ILE A 50 -8.26 -1.05 21.12
N LEU A 51 -8.90 -2.21 21.16
CA LEU A 51 -10.29 -2.37 20.70
C LEU A 51 -11.29 -1.50 21.48
N LYS A 52 -11.08 -1.33 22.79
CA LYS A 52 -11.89 -0.46 23.66
C LYS A 52 -11.51 1.02 23.60
N SER A 53 -10.38 1.37 22.98
CA SER A 53 -9.87 2.73 23.00
C SER A 53 -10.67 3.63 22.08
N ARG A 54 -11.28 4.69 22.64
CA ARG A 54 -11.93 5.75 21.86
C ARG A 54 -10.98 6.37 20.82
N SER A 55 -9.69 6.48 21.14
CA SER A 55 -8.67 6.98 20.20
C SER A 55 -8.54 6.07 18.97
N ALA A 56 -8.49 4.75 19.18
CA ALA A 56 -8.37 3.79 18.09
C ALA A 56 -9.65 3.71 17.23
N GLN A 57 -10.82 3.70 17.87
CA GLN A 57 -12.12 3.64 17.20
C GLN A 57 -12.35 4.87 16.29
N ILE A 58 -12.13 6.08 16.81
CA ILE A 58 -12.26 7.32 16.03
C ILE A 58 -11.30 7.34 14.83
N LEU A 59 -10.04 6.92 15.04
CA LEU A 59 -9.05 6.85 13.96
C LEU A 59 -9.43 5.83 12.90
N ALA A 60 -9.99 4.68 13.28
CA ALA A 60 -10.44 3.65 12.35
C ALA A 60 -11.59 4.16 11.47
N ILE A 61 -12.58 4.83 12.06
CA ILE A 61 -13.69 5.45 11.32
C ILE A 61 -13.16 6.53 10.37
N ARG A 62 -12.24 7.40 10.83
CA ARG A 62 -11.61 8.42 9.98
C ARG A 62 -10.83 7.81 8.82
N GLN A 63 -10.09 6.74 9.07
CA GLN A 63 -9.30 6.06 8.05
C GLN A 63 -10.20 5.60 6.89
N VAL A 64 -11.31 4.93 7.22
CA VAL A 64 -12.25 4.39 6.22
C VAL A 64 -13.05 5.48 5.52
N THR A 65 -13.55 6.46 6.26
CA THR A 65 -14.48 7.47 5.72
C THR A 65 -13.79 8.64 5.02
N GLN A 66 -12.57 9.00 5.41
CA GLN A 66 -11.90 10.22 4.94
C GLN A 66 -10.62 9.96 4.15
N LEU A 67 -9.79 8.99 4.58
CA LEU A 67 -8.42 8.84 4.10
C LEU A 67 -8.26 7.75 3.03
N ASN A 68 -9.00 6.63 3.14
CA ASN A 68 -8.91 5.53 2.19
C ASN A 68 -9.28 5.97 0.77
N GLN A 69 -8.52 5.50 -0.22
CA GLN A 69 -8.79 5.78 -1.64
C GLN A 69 -10.12 5.14 -2.09
N GLY A 70 -10.46 3.97 -1.55
CA GLY A 70 -11.71 3.24 -1.78
C GLY A 70 -12.91 3.75 -0.96
N LYS A 71 -12.84 4.94 -0.36
CA LYS A 71 -13.93 5.48 0.48
C LYS A 71 -15.26 5.64 -0.26
N LYS A 72 -15.23 5.83 -1.58
CA LYS A 72 -16.42 6.07 -2.42
C LYS A 72 -17.20 4.81 -2.76
N THR A 73 -16.74 3.63 -2.37
CA THR A 73 -17.41 2.37 -2.70
C THR A 73 -18.39 2.00 -1.60
N ALA A 74 -19.66 1.86 -1.99
CA ALA A 74 -20.74 1.46 -1.08
C ALA A 74 -20.74 -0.05 -0.81
N GLY A 75 -21.13 -0.42 0.41
CA GLY A 75 -21.45 -1.80 0.76
C GLY A 75 -22.86 -2.16 0.29
N ILE A 76 -23.42 -3.21 0.90
CA ILE A 76 -24.80 -3.65 0.62
C ILE A 76 -25.84 -2.60 1.09
N ASP A 77 -25.48 -1.78 2.07
CA ASP A 77 -26.25 -0.67 2.63
C ASP A 77 -26.38 0.54 1.68
N GLY A 78 -25.72 0.51 0.51
CA GLY A 78 -25.75 1.60 -0.47
C GLY A 78 -25.00 2.88 -0.04
N LYS A 79 -24.45 2.95 1.18
CA LYS A 79 -23.80 4.16 1.71
C LYS A 79 -22.40 4.33 1.14
N THR A 80 -22.18 5.41 0.38
CA THR A 80 -20.87 5.76 -0.20
C THR A 80 -20.05 6.71 0.67
N ALA A 81 -20.68 7.41 1.61
CA ALA A 81 -20.04 8.31 2.57
C ALA A 81 -20.93 8.45 3.80
N LEU A 82 -20.31 8.74 4.95
CA LEU A 82 -21.01 9.06 6.18
C LEU A 82 -20.92 10.56 6.47
N ASN A 83 -22.03 11.16 6.92
CA ASN A 83 -22.05 12.50 7.50
C ASN A 83 -21.46 12.49 8.94
N TYR A 84 -21.34 13.66 9.58
CA TYR A 84 -20.73 13.74 10.91
C TYR A 84 -21.54 13.02 12.00
N LYS A 85 -22.88 13.05 11.93
CA LYS A 85 -23.76 12.39 12.89
C LYS A 85 -23.64 10.87 12.77
N GLU A 86 -23.72 10.34 11.55
CA GLU A 86 -23.56 8.90 11.28
C GLU A 86 -22.19 8.36 11.70
N ARG A 87 -21.12 9.17 11.60
CA ARG A 87 -19.80 8.77 12.12
C ARG A 87 -19.79 8.61 13.64
N LEU A 88 -20.52 9.46 14.36
CA LEU A 88 -20.65 9.36 15.81
C LEU A 88 -21.56 8.18 16.20
N GLU A 89 -22.60 7.89 15.41
CA GLU A 89 -23.42 6.69 15.60
C GLU A 89 -22.59 5.41 15.47
N VAL A 90 -21.76 5.31 14.42
CA VAL A 90 -20.81 4.18 14.26
C VAL A 90 -19.84 4.10 15.43
N LEU A 91 -19.38 5.24 15.96
CA LEU A 91 -18.50 5.26 17.12
C LEU A 91 -19.18 4.68 18.36
N GLU A 92 -20.44 5.03 18.64
CA GLU A 92 -21.19 4.45 19.76
C GLU A 92 -21.47 2.96 19.54
N THR A 93 -21.82 2.53 18.33
CA THR A 93 -21.95 1.09 18.00
C THR A 93 -20.64 0.35 18.28
N MET A 94 -19.50 0.88 17.81
CA MET A 94 -18.18 0.27 18.06
C MET A 94 -17.84 0.27 19.55
N ARG A 95 -18.21 1.31 20.30
CA ARG A 95 -17.97 1.36 21.74
C ARG A 95 -18.69 0.22 22.48
N GLN A 96 -19.91 -0.09 22.07
CA GLN A 96 -20.73 -1.15 22.69
C GLN A 96 -20.32 -2.54 22.23
N SER A 97 -20.00 -2.71 20.94
CA SER A 97 -19.91 -4.05 20.31
C SER A 97 -18.53 -4.41 19.73
N ALA A 98 -17.47 -3.60 19.90
CA ALA A 98 -16.17 -3.88 19.28
C ALA A 98 -15.56 -5.25 19.65
N LEU A 99 -15.90 -5.82 20.82
CA LEU A 99 -15.44 -7.14 21.24
C LEU A 99 -16.33 -8.29 20.76
N ASP A 100 -17.56 -8.00 20.32
CA ASP A 100 -18.54 -8.98 19.87
C ASP A 100 -19.20 -8.49 18.57
N TRP A 101 -18.35 -8.11 17.61
CA TRP A 101 -18.82 -7.51 16.36
C TRP A 101 -19.49 -8.57 15.47
N HIS A 102 -20.60 -8.18 14.86
CA HIS A 102 -21.35 -8.99 13.91
C HIS A 102 -21.29 -8.32 12.55
N HIS A 103 -20.78 -9.06 11.55
CA HIS A 103 -20.58 -8.54 10.21
C HIS A 103 -21.87 -8.57 9.39
N SER A 104 -22.11 -7.51 8.62
CA SER A 104 -23.18 -7.51 7.62
C SER A 104 -22.78 -8.31 6.38
N SER A 105 -23.77 -8.69 5.57
CA SER A 105 -23.55 -9.31 4.26
C SER A 105 -22.72 -8.41 3.35
N LEU A 106 -21.90 -9.03 2.50
CA LEU A 106 -21.00 -8.32 1.60
C LEU A 106 -21.68 -8.04 0.26
N ARG A 107 -21.38 -6.88 -0.33
CA ARG A 107 -21.79 -6.57 -1.71
C ARG A 107 -20.78 -7.13 -2.69
N GLU A 108 -21.24 -7.91 -3.66
CA GLU A 108 -20.39 -8.47 -4.69
C GLU A 108 -20.33 -7.57 -5.93
N ILE A 109 -19.13 -7.29 -6.42
CA ILE A 109 -18.91 -6.48 -7.63
C ILE A 109 -17.94 -7.20 -8.58
N PRO A 110 -18.35 -7.51 -9.81
CA PRO A 110 -17.46 -8.09 -10.81
C PRO A 110 -16.47 -7.04 -11.33
N ILE A 111 -15.18 -7.37 -11.30
CA ILE A 111 -14.10 -6.57 -11.90
C ILE A 111 -13.39 -7.38 -12.96
N LEU A 112 -13.30 -6.83 -14.17
CA LEU A 112 -12.55 -7.45 -15.26
C LEU A 112 -11.04 -7.43 -14.96
N LYS A 113 -10.42 -8.61 -14.95
CA LYS A 113 -8.96 -8.76 -14.95
C LYS A 113 -8.39 -8.41 -16.32
N LYS A 114 -7.08 -8.19 -16.38
CA LYS A 114 -6.33 -7.92 -17.61
C LYS A 114 -6.46 -9.04 -18.66
N ASN A 115 -6.66 -10.28 -18.21
CA ASN A 115 -6.81 -11.46 -19.05
C ASN A 115 -8.27 -11.76 -19.46
N GLY A 116 -9.20 -10.82 -19.24
CA GLY A 116 -10.62 -10.98 -19.56
C GLY A 116 -11.43 -11.76 -18.53
N LYS A 117 -10.80 -12.50 -17.61
CA LYS A 117 -11.50 -13.20 -16.52
C LYS A 117 -12.09 -12.22 -15.51
N VAL A 118 -13.22 -12.55 -14.89
CA VAL A 118 -13.85 -11.73 -13.84
C VAL A 118 -13.23 -12.04 -12.47
N ARG A 119 -13.00 -11.01 -11.66
CA ARG A 119 -12.65 -11.07 -10.24
C ARG A 119 -13.82 -10.50 -9.44
N MET A 120 -14.45 -11.31 -8.61
CA MET A 120 -15.50 -10.83 -7.70
C MET A 120 -14.85 -10.14 -6.50
N LEU A 121 -15.10 -8.84 -6.32
CA LEU A 121 -14.79 -8.15 -5.07
C LEU A 121 -15.97 -8.25 -4.13
N LYS A 122 -15.68 -8.52 -2.85
CA LYS A 122 -16.68 -8.55 -1.77
C LYS A 122 -16.46 -7.33 -0.88
N ILE A 123 -17.40 -6.40 -0.92
CA ILE A 123 -17.26 -5.06 -0.33
C ILE A 123 -18.11 -4.99 0.95
N PRO A 124 -17.46 -4.83 2.12
CA PRO A 124 -18.18 -4.66 3.38
C PRO A 124 -18.81 -3.27 3.52
N THR A 125 -19.77 -3.15 4.45
CA THR A 125 -20.34 -1.86 4.87
C THR A 125 -19.25 -0.91 5.41
N ILE A 126 -19.57 0.38 5.55
CA ILE A 126 -18.60 1.33 6.13
C ILE A 126 -18.28 0.95 7.59
N SER A 127 -19.29 0.53 8.37
CA SER A 127 -19.13 0.09 9.76
C SER A 127 -18.23 -1.14 9.86
N ASP A 128 -18.45 -2.15 9.00
CA ASP A 128 -17.59 -3.34 8.96
C ASP A 128 -16.15 -3.02 8.60
N ARG A 129 -15.94 -2.14 7.61
CA ARG A 129 -14.59 -1.66 7.25
C ARG A 129 -13.94 -0.91 8.41
N ALA A 130 -14.70 -0.11 9.16
CA ALA A 130 -14.19 0.61 10.33
C ALA A 130 -13.77 -0.37 11.44
N TRP A 131 -14.58 -1.38 11.73
CA TRP A 131 -14.20 -2.43 12.67
C TRP A 131 -12.99 -3.25 12.18
N GLN A 132 -12.93 -3.63 10.91
CA GLN A 132 -11.76 -4.30 10.33
C GLN A 132 -10.49 -3.45 10.41
N CYS A 133 -10.59 -2.13 10.25
CA CYS A 133 -9.48 -1.21 10.46
C CYS A 133 -9.05 -1.16 11.94
N LEU A 134 -9.99 -1.17 12.87
CA LEU A 134 -9.70 -1.27 14.30
C LEU A 134 -9.02 -2.60 14.66
N ALA A 135 -9.52 -3.71 14.12
CA ALA A 135 -8.91 -5.04 14.26
C ALA A 135 -7.48 -5.03 13.71
N LYS A 136 -7.26 -4.43 12.52
CA LYS A 136 -5.92 -4.26 11.93
C LYS A 136 -4.98 -3.51 12.88
N PHE A 137 -5.43 -2.41 13.51
CA PHE A 137 -4.59 -1.67 14.45
C PHE A 137 -4.12 -2.50 15.66
N ALA A 138 -4.92 -3.49 16.09
CA ALA A 138 -4.57 -4.40 17.18
C ALA A 138 -3.69 -5.58 16.72
N LEU A 139 -3.94 -6.12 15.53
CA LEU A 139 -3.25 -7.31 15.01
C LEU A 139 -1.88 -6.99 14.40
N GLU A 140 -1.79 -5.90 13.62
CA GLU A 140 -0.60 -5.58 12.82
C GLU A 140 0.68 -5.45 13.68
N PRO A 141 0.70 -4.76 14.83
CA PRO A 141 1.92 -4.66 15.65
C PRO A 141 2.35 -5.99 16.25
N ALA A 142 1.41 -6.91 16.52
CA ALA A 142 1.74 -8.22 17.07
C ALA A 142 2.44 -9.09 16.01
N HIS A 143 1.92 -9.09 14.78
CA HIS A 143 2.48 -9.89 13.70
C HIS A 143 3.70 -9.25 13.03
N GLU A 144 3.81 -7.92 13.02
CA GLU A 144 5.05 -7.25 12.59
C GLU A 144 6.26 -7.62 13.46
N ALA A 145 6.04 -8.04 14.71
CA ALA A 145 7.11 -8.55 15.57
C ALA A 145 7.62 -9.94 15.15
N THR A 146 6.83 -10.71 14.39
CA THR A 146 7.16 -12.08 13.96
C THR A 146 7.52 -12.18 12.48
N PHE A 147 6.97 -11.30 11.64
CA PHE A 147 7.11 -11.40 10.19
C PHE A 147 8.55 -11.37 9.68
N HIS A 148 8.83 -12.24 8.71
CA HIS A 148 10.15 -12.33 8.10
C HIS A 148 10.60 -11.02 7.42
N ALA A 149 11.88 -10.68 7.54
CA ALA A 149 12.51 -9.53 6.87
C ALA A 149 12.42 -9.49 5.32
N ARG A 150 12.01 -10.59 4.68
CA ARG A 150 11.99 -10.78 3.21
C ARG A 150 10.55 -10.74 2.66
N SER A 151 9.57 -10.54 3.54
CA SER A 151 8.20 -10.21 3.20
C SER A 151 8.01 -8.69 3.15
N TYR A 152 7.45 -8.19 2.05
CA TYR A 152 7.28 -6.74 1.83
C TYR A 152 5.84 -6.32 1.55
N GLY A 153 5.04 -7.16 0.90
CA GLY A 153 3.68 -6.78 0.46
C GLY A 153 2.74 -6.52 1.64
N PHE A 154 1.94 -5.46 1.54
CA PHE A 154 0.92 -5.07 2.53
C PHE A 154 1.44 -4.84 3.97
N ARG A 155 2.73 -4.53 4.13
CA ARG A 155 3.36 -4.27 5.44
C ARG A 155 3.73 -2.82 5.61
N THR A 156 3.52 -2.30 6.82
CA THR A 156 3.79 -0.89 7.14
C THR A 156 5.26 -0.54 6.96
N GLY A 157 5.52 0.54 6.22
CA GLY A 157 6.87 1.05 5.98
C GLY A 157 7.69 0.28 4.94
N ARG A 158 7.15 -0.82 4.40
CA ARG A 158 7.76 -1.63 3.34
C ARG A 158 7.09 -1.37 1.99
N SER A 159 7.85 -1.34 0.91
CA SER A 159 7.37 -1.03 -0.44
C SER A 159 7.86 -2.00 -1.50
N ALA A 160 7.27 -1.95 -2.69
CA ALA A 160 7.73 -2.72 -3.85
C ALA A 160 9.20 -2.39 -4.22
N HIS A 161 9.66 -1.17 -3.94
CA HIS A 161 11.06 -0.76 -4.15
C HIS A 161 12.02 -1.45 -3.18
N ASP A 162 11.56 -1.78 -1.95
CA ASP A 162 12.38 -2.59 -1.02
C ASP A 162 12.60 -4.00 -1.59
N ALA A 163 11.56 -4.62 -2.13
CA ALA A 163 11.64 -5.91 -2.79
C ALA A 163 12.58 -5.85 -4.02
N GLN A 164 12.45 -4.80 -4.86
CA GLN A 164 13.35 -4.57 -5.98
C GLN A 164 14.81 -4.44 -5.54
N LYS A 165 15.08 -3.68 -4.47
CA LYS A 165 16.44 -3.50 -3.93
C LYS A 165 17.02 -4.82 -3.40
N HIS A 166 16.19 -5.66 -2.77
CA HIS A 166 16.59 -6.99 -2.31
C HIS A 166 16.94 -7.92 -3.48
N VAL A 167 16.18 -7.88 -4.58
CA VAL A 167 16.53 -8.60 -5.82
C VAL A 167 17.87 -8.11 -6.37
N PHE A 168 18.07 -6.79 -6.46
CA PHE A 168 19.34 -6.21 -6.91
C PHE A 168 20.53 -6.69 -6.07
N GLN A 169 20.42 -6.70 -4.74
CA GLN A 169 21.50 -7.18 -3.87
C GLN A 169 21.81 -8.66 -4.07
N ASN A 170 20.80 -9.47 -4.39
CA ASN A 170 20.99 -10.90 -4.67
C ASN A 170 21.56 -11.17 -6.07
N LEU A 171 21.25 -10.34 -7.06
CA LEU A 171 21.53 -10.58 -8.48
C LEU A 171 22.62 -9.68 -9.07
N ASN A 172 23.20 -8.77 -8.30
CA ASN A 172 24.36 -8.00 -8.76
C ASN A 172 25.63 -8.88 -8.86
N ALA A 173 26.72 -8.27 -9.32
CA ALA A 173 28.01 -8.95 -9.48
C ALA A 173 28.52 -9.59 -8.17
N HIS A 174 28.44 -8.86 -7.05
CA HIS A 174 28.83 -9.37 -5.73
C HIS A 174 27.99 -10.59 -5.29
N GLY A 175 26.70 -10.59 -5.63
CA GLY A 175 25.78 -11.70 -5.38
C GLY A 175 25.97 -12.88 -6.34
N ASN A 176 26.92 -12.82 -7.27
CA ASN A 176 27.14 -13.79 -8.35
C ASN A 176 25.84 -14.11 -9.11
N GLY A 177 25.06 -13.06 -9.40
CA GLY A 177 23.73 -13.19 -10.01
C GLY A 177 23.74 -13.94 -11.34
N ILE A 178 24.82 -13.85 -12.11
CA ILE A 178 24.94 -14.44 -13.45
C ILE A 178 24.84 -15.98 -13.43
N LYS A 179 25.27 -16.62 -12.34
CA LYS A 179 25.21 -18.10 -12.22
C LYS A 179 23.90 -18.58 -11.57
N LYS A 180 23.04 -17.68 -11.12
CA LYS A 180 21.81 -18.03 -10.42
C LYS A 180 20.67 -18.35 -11.39
N ARG A 181 19.72 -19.12 -10.89
CA ARG A 181 18.39 -19.31 -11.49
C ARG A 181 17.34 -18.74 -10.55
N VAL A 182 16.16 -18.48 -11.08
CA VAL A 182 15.04 -17.93 -10.34
C VAL A 182 13.82 -18.80 -10.55
N ILE A 183 13.07 -19.04 -9.47
CA ILE A 183 11.71 -19.57 -9.56
C ILE A 183 10.75 -18.40 -9.36
N GLU A 184 9.95 -18.12 -10.38
CA GLU A 184 8.78 -17.23 -10.31
C GLU A 184 7.61 -18.06 -9.77
N LEU A 185 7.21 -17.82 -8.52
CA LEU A 185 6.13 -18.57 -7.86
C LEU A 185 4.85 -17.72 -7.83
N ASP A 186 3.75 -18.29 -8.32
CA ASP A 186 2.40 -17.73 -8.24
C ASP A 186 1.48 -18.69 -7.48
N ILE A 187 0.71 -18.16 -6.54
CA ILE A 187 -0.23 -18.94 -5.71
C ILE A 187 -1.63 -18.89 -6.32
N LYS A 188 -2.21 -20.06 -6.59
CA LYS A 188 -3.53 -20.18 -7.23
C LYS A 188 -4.62 -19.65 -6.30
N LYS A 189 -5.29 -18.57 -6.73
CA LYS A 189 -6.41 -17.94 -6.02
C LYS A 189 -6.11 -17.74 -4.52
N CYS A 190 -4.96 -17.14 -4.19
CA CYS A 190 -4.46 -17.00 -2.81
C CYS A 190 -5.56 -16.57 -1.82
N PHE A 191 -6.27 -15.47 -2.08
CA PHE A 191 -7.30 -14.98 -1.16
C PHE A 191 -8.53 -15.88 -1.05
N ASP A 192 -8.82 -16.74 -2.03
CA ASP A 192 -10.06 -17.51 -2.07
C ASP A 192 -9.87 -18.91 -1.45
N ARG A 193 -8.64 -19.41 -1.36
CA ARG A 193 -8.34 -20.79 -0.93
C ARG A 193 -7.68 -20.91 0.45
N ILE A 194 -7.27 -19.81 1.07
CA ILE A 194 -6.65 -19.90 2.41
C ILE A 194 -7.62 -20.53 3.41
N SER A 195 -7.17 -21.59 4.10
CA SER A 195 -7.94 -22.24 5.16
C SER A 195 -8.21 -21.31 6.34
N HIS A 196 -9.46 -21.24 6.80
CA HIS A 196 -9.82 -20.47 8.00
C HIS A 196 -9.07 -20.98 9.23
N LYS A 197 -9.01 -22.30 9.43
CA LYS A 197 -8.29 -22.93 10.53
C LYS A 197 -6.83 -22.46 10.58
N SER A 198 -6.17 -22.48 9.42
CA SER A 198 -4.77 -22.04 9.28
C SER A 198 -4.53 -20.60 9.75
N ILE A 199 -5.42 -19.67 9.39
CA ILE A 199 -5.35 -18.27 9.86
C ILE A 199 -5.57 -18.21 11.37
N MET A 200 -6.62 -18.87 11.86
CA MET A 200 -7.09 -18.76 13.25
C MET A 200 -6.10 -19.33 14.26
N ASP A 201 -5.39 -20.41 13.89
CA ASP A 201 -4.36 -21.05 14.72
C ASP A 201 -3.14 -20.13 14.88
N ARG A 202 -2.73 -19.46 13.80
CA ARG A 202 -1.56 -18.56 13.78
C ARG A 202 -1.84 -17.17 14.34
N LEU A 203 -3.10 -16.77 14.46
CA LEU A 203 -3.49 -15.42 14.87
C LEU A 203 -3.09 -15.13 16.33
N ILE A 204 -2.23 -14.13 16.53
CA ILE A 204 -1.87 -13.62 17.86
C ILE A 204 -2.93 -12.60 18.26
N ALA A 205 -4.02 -13.08 18.85
CA ALA A 205 -5.17 -12.26 19.19
C ALA A 205 -5.93 -12.77 20.44
N PRO A 206 -6.66 -11.91 21.16
CA PRO A 206 -7.60 -12.34 22.18
C PRO A 206 -8.81 -13.06 21.56
N ALA A 207 -9.44 -13.95 22.33
CA ALA A 207 -10.58 -14.76 21.87
C ALA A 207 -11.71 -13.93 21.23
N SER A 208 -12.08 -12.80 21.83
CA SER A 208 -13.09 -11.88 21.29
C SER A 208 -12.76 -11.38 19.88
N LEU A 209 -11.50 -11.04 19.62
CA LEU A 209 -11.04 -10.59 18.31
C LEU A 209 -10.97 -11.75 17.33
N LYS A 210 -10.56 -12.94 17.78
CA LYS A 210 -10.60 -14.17 16.98
C LYS A 210 -12.03 -14.43 16.50
N THR A 211 -13.03 -14.38 17.38
CA THR A 211 -14.44 -14.57 17.02
C THR A 211 -14.91 -13.55 15.97
N GLY A 212 -14.59 -12.26 16.15
CA GLY A 212 -14.93 -11.23 15.17
C GLY A 212 -14.27 -11.48 13.80
N ILE A 213 -12.98 -11.86 13.77
CA ILE A 213 -12.29 -12.21 12.52
C ILE A 213 -12.91 -13.46 11.88
N PHE A 214 -13.26 -14.47 12.67
CA PHE A 214 -13.91 -15.67 12.16
C PHE A 214 -15.27 -15.35 11.52
N ARG A 215 -16.10 -14.52 12.18
CA ARG A 215 -17.34 -14.01 11.59
C ARG A 215 -17.10 -13.20 10.31
N CYS A 216 -16.01 -12.42 10.25
CA CYS A 216 -15.62 -11.69 9.05
C CYS A 216 -15.28 -12.63 7.89
N LEU A 217 -14.57 -13.73 8.18
CA LEU A 217 -14.23 -14.74 7.19
C LEU A 217 -15.49 -15.46 6.69
N LYS A 218 -16.37 -15.89 7.61
CA LYS A 218 -17.65 -16.55 7.30
C LYS A 218 -18.62 -15.66 6.53
N ALA A 219 -18.66 -14.36 6.76
CA ALA A 219 -19.46 -13.43 5.96
C ALA A 219 -18.98 -13.30 4.49
N GLY A 220 -17.75 -13.73 4.20
CA GLY A 220 -17.10 -13.57 2.90
C GLY A 220 -16.85 -14.86 2.12
N VAL A 221 -17.29 -16.01 2.62
CA VAL A 221 -17.08 -17.30 1.94
C VAL A 221 -17.88 -17.40 0.66
N ASP A 222 -17.36 -18.20 -0.27
CA ASP A 222 -18.15 -18.71 -1.39
C ASP A 222 -18.97 -19.90 -0.91
N LEU A 223 -20.18 -20.10 -1.44
CA LEU A 223 -21.03 -21.24 -1.04
C LEU A 223 -20.36 -22.58 -1.41
N GLU A 224 -19.56 -22.60 -2.46
CA GLU A 224 -18.79 -23.77 -2.89
C GLU A 224 -17.63 -24.12 -1.92
N PHE A 225 -17.13 -23.16 -1.14
CA PHE A 225 -15.98 -23.35 -0.25
C PHE A 225 -16.20 -22.64 1.12
N PRO A 226 -17.08 -23.18 1.98
CA PRO A 226 -17.52 -22.50 3.20
C PRO A 226 -16.45 -22.41 4.30
N GLU A 227 -15.32 -23.09 4.17
CA GLU A 227 -14.22 -23.12 5.14
C GLU A 227 -12.94 -22.45 4.63
N GLN A 228 -12.99 -21.88 3.43
CA GLN A 228 -11.83 -21.28 2.78
C GLN A 228 -12.10 -19.86 2.34
N GLY A 229 -11.01 -19.12 2.19
CA GLY A 229 -11.00 -17.80 1.61
C GLY A 229 -11.18 -16.68 2.61
N THR A 230 -10.80 -15.50 2.15
CA THR A 230 -10.90 -14.23 2.86
C THR A 230 -11.55 -13.22 1.91
N PRO A 231 -12.48 -12.39 2.37
CA PRO A 231 -13.19 -11.47 1.49
C PRO A 231 -12.22 -10.50 0.81
N GLN A 232 -12.16 -10.58 -0.52
CA GLN A 232 -11.36 -9.69 -1.35
C GLN A 232 -11.98 -8.28 -1.36
N GLY A 233 -11.45 -7.39 -0.53
CA GLY A 233 -11.99 -6.03 -0.32
C GLY A 233 -12.04 -5.61 1.15
N GLY A 234 -11.88 -6.56 2.07
CA GLY A 234 -11.73 -6.27 3.50
C GLY A 234 -10.42 -5.56 3.83
N VAL A 235 -10.47 -4.66 4.82
CA VAL A 235 -9.30 -3.89 5.27
C VAL A 235 -8.26 -4.79 5.95
N VAL A 236 -8.72 -5.85 6.62
CA VAL A 236 -7.88 -6.79 7.37
C VAL A 236 -7.37 -7.97 6.52
N SER A 237 -8.05 -8.30 5.41
CA SER A 237 -7.74 -9.47 4.58
C SER A 237 -6.28 -9.55 4.12
N PRO A 238 -5.62 -8.45 3.67
CA PRO A 238 -4.20 -8.51 3.28
C PRO A 238 -3.27 -8.91 4.44
N LEU A 239 -3.58 -8.47 5.67
CA LEU A 239 -2.81 -8.87 6.85
C LEU A 239 -3.02 -10.35 7.16
N LEU A 240 -4.25 -10.86 7.07
CA LEU A 240 -4.55 -12.29 7.28
C LEU A 240 -3.83 -13.18 6.27
N ALA A 241 -3.77 -12.76 5.00
CA ALA A 241 -3.01 -13.48 3.98
C ALA A 241 -1.51 -13.54 4.30
N ASN A 242 -0.94 -12.44 4.79
CA ASN A 242 0.45 -12.42 5.23
C ASN A 242 0.70 -13.34 6.44
N ILE A 243 -0.23 -13.40 7.39
CA ILE A 243 -0.15 -14.30 8.56
C ILE A 243 -0.20 -15.77 8.11
N ALA A 244 -1.06 -16.10 7.15
CA ALA A 244 -1.14 -17.46 6.62
C ALA A 244 0.17 -17.86 5.91
N LEU A 245 0.76 -16.96 5.14
CA LEU A 245 1.98 -17.23 4.35
C LEU A 245 3.29 -17.07 5.14
N ASP A 246 3.26 -16.56 6.36
CA ASP A 246 4.45 -16.36 7.18
C ASP A 246 5.18 -17.70 7.43
N GLY A 247 6.51 -17.67 7.25
CA GLY A 247 7.39 -18.84 7.34
C GLY A 247 7.74 -19.48 5.99
N ILE A 248 7.09 -19.08 4.88
CA ILE A 248 7.45 -19.60 3.55
C ILE A 248 8.87 -19.17 3.14
N GLU A 249 9.29 -18.00 3.62
CA GLU A 249 10.62 -17.45 3.37
C GLU A 249 11.74 -18.33 3.96
N ASP A 250 11.46 -19.07 5.04
CA ASP A 250 12.46 -19.90 5.74
C ASP A 250 12.88 -21.14 4.94
N ILE A 251 12.06 -21.55 3.96
CA ILE A 251 12.33 -22.72 3.11
C ILE A 251 13.57 -22.49 2.22
N HIS A 252 13.70 -21.28 1.66
CA HIS A 252 14.79 -20.94 0.74
C HIS A 252 15.01 -19.42 0.60
N PRO A 253 16.24 -18.96 0.29
CA PRO A 253 16.50 -17.60 -0.21
C PRO A 253 15.48 -17.09 -1.24
N SER A 254 14.68 -16.11 -0.85
CA SER A 254 13.54 -15.61 -1.61
C SER A 254 13.22 -14.15 -1.30
N VAL A 255 12.34 -13.56 -2.10
CA VAL A 255 11.67 -12.29 -1.84
C VAL A 255 10.16 -12.49 -2.08
N ARG A 256 9.35 -12.05 -1.11
CA ARG A 256 7.88 -12.16 -1.21
C ARG A 256 7.23 -10.78 -1.14
N TYR A 257 6.31 -10.56 -2.07
CA TYR A 257 5.43 -9.40 -2.07
C TYR A 257 3.99 -9.88 -2.16
N ALA A 258 3.34 -10.01 -0.99
CA ALA A 258 2.03 -10.63 -0.87
C ALA A 258 2.02 -12.09 -1.37
N ASP A 259 1.33 -12.36 -2.47
CA ASP A 259 1.24 -13.64 -3.17
C ASP A 259 2.33 -13.84 -4.23
N ASP A 260 2.88 -12.76 -4.79
CA ASP A 260 3.98 -12.82 -5.75
C ASP A 260 5.30 -13.13 -5.01
N MET A 261 5.96 -14.23 -5.37
CA MET A 261 7.22 -14.66 -4.74
C MET A 261 8.27 -15.06 -5.77
N VAL A 262 9.51 -14.70 -5.48
CA VAL A 262 10.67 -15.01 -6.31
C VAL A 262 11.69 -15.72 -5.44
N ILE A 263 12.12 -16.91 -5.85
CA ILE A 263 13.10 -17.73 -5.11
C ILE A 263 14.40 -17.77 -5.89
N PHE A 264 15.51 -17.46 -5.22
CA PHE A 264 16.83 -17.45 -5.82
C PHE A 264 17.49 -18.82 -5.65
N LEU A 265 17.83 -19.48 -6.76
CA LEU A 265 18.55 -20.74 -6.78
C LEU A 265 20.02 -20.51 -7.13
N LYS A 266 20.92 -21.05 -6.31
CA LYS A 266 22.34 -21.20 -6.64
C LYS A 266 22.52 -22.29 -7.71
N PRO A 267 23.69 -22.34 -8.39
CA PRO A 267 23.95 -23.35 -9.43
C PRO A 267 23.68 -24.79 -8.99
N LYS A 268 24.05 -25.12 -7.75
CA LYS A 268 23.93 -26.47 -7.17
C LYS A 268 22.55 -26.78 -6.57
N ASP A 269 21.65 -25.80 -6.50
CA ASP A 269 20.36 -26.00 -5.85
C ASP A 269 19.43 -26.82 -6.77
N ASN A 270 18.77 -27.83 -6.20
CA ASN A 270 17.76 -28.60 -6.91
C ASN A 270 16.40 -27.88 -6.81
N ALA A 271 15.92 -27.38 -7.96
CA ALA A 271 14.68 -26.61 -8.05
C ALA A 271 13.44 -27.42 -7.64
N GLU A 272 13.36 -28.69 -8.04
CA GLU A 272 12.24 -29.58 -7.73
C GLU A 272 12.13 -29.87 -6.24
N LYS A 273 13.28 -30.09 -5.57
CA LYS A 273 13.32 -30.29 -4.12
C LYS A 273 12.80 -29.07 -3.37
N VAL A 274 13.15 -27.87 -3.83
CA VAL A 274 12.68 -26.60 -3.25
C VAL A 274 11.18 -26.43 -3.51
N LEU A 275 10.72 -26.66 -4.74
CA LEU A 275 9.30 -26.60 -5.10
C LEU A 275 8.46 -27.57 -4.27
N ASN A 276 8.93 -28.81 -4.07
CA ASN A 276 8.21 -29.81 -3.29
C ASN A 276 8.06 -29.41 -1.82
N LYS A 277 9.07 -28.79 -1.21
CA LYS A 277 8.95 -28.24 0.15
C LYS A 277 7.91 -27.12 0.21
N ILE A 278 7.87 -26.25 -0.80
CA ILE A 278 6.89 -25.16 -0.88
C ILE A 278 5.48 -25.71 -1.11
N LYS A 279 5.30 -26.71 -1.98
CA LYS A 279 4.02 -27.40 -2.18
C LYS A 279 3.48 -27.95 -0.86
N LYS A 280 4.31 -28.65 -0.09
CA LYS A 280 3.93 -29.17 1.24
C LYS A 280 3.51 -28.05 2.20
N PHE A 281 4.31 -26.99 2.29
CA PHE A 281 4.02 -25.83 3.15
C PHE A 281 2.68 -25.15 2.81
N LEU A 282 2.38 -24.98 1.52
CA LEU A 282 1.14 -24.37 1.04
C LEU A 282 -0.06 -25.30 1.24
N ALA A 283 0.10 -26.61 1.00
CA ALA A 283 -0.95 -27.60 1.16
C ALA A 283 -1.48 -27.66 2.61
N GLU A 284 -0.59 -27.60 3.62
CA GLU A 284 -0.96 -27.50 5.04
C GLU A 284 -1.86 -26.28 5.36
N ARG A 285 -1.85 -25.27 4.49
CA ARG A 285 -2.57 -24.01 4.65
C ARG A 285 -3.79 -23.90 3.72
N GLY A 286 -4.10 -24.96 2.98
CA GLY A 286 -5.19 -25.00 1.99
C GLY A 286 -4.86 -24.32 0.66
N MET A 287 -3.59 -24.01 0.38
CA MET A 287 -3.17 -23.29 -0.82
C MET A 287 -2.44 -24.22 -1.81
N GLU A 288 -2.52 -23.86 -3.08
CA GLU A 288 -1.86 -24.57 -4.18
C GLU A 288 -1.00 -23.63 -5.03
N ILE A 289 0.08 -24.16 -5.58
CA ILE A 289 0.90 -23.47 -6.56
C ILE A 289 0.17 -23.47 -7.91
N SER A 290 0.27 -22.36 -8.66
CA SER A 290 -0.17 -22.31 -10.05
C SER A 290 0.93 -22.88 -10.95
N GLU A 291 0.89 -24.18 -11.24
CA GLU A 291 1.94 -24.86 -12.04
C GLU A 291 2.12 -24.21 -13.43
N GLU A 292 1.03 -23.84 -14.11
CA GLU A 292 1.05 -23.15 -15.42
C GLU A 292 1.82 -21.83 -15.43
N LYS A 293 1.91 -21.16 -14.27
CA LYS A 293 2.56 -19.86 -14.14
C LYS A 293 3.92 -19.94 -13.46
N THR A 294 4.22 -21.07 -12.82
CA THR A 294 5.47 -21.23 -12.10
C THR A 294 6.57 -21.52 -13.11
N LYS A 295 7.57 -20.63 -13.17
CA LYS A 295 8.63 -20.72 -14.17
C LYS A 295 9.99 -20.74 -13.50
N ILE A 296 10.88 -21.57 -14.06
CA ILE A 296 12.29 -21.61 -13.68
C ILE A 296 13.07 -20.92 -14.80
N THR A 297 13.66 -19.77 -14.51
CA THR A 297 14.37 -18.94 -15.51
C THR A 297 15.81 -18.73 -15.08
N LYS A 298 16.74 -18.66 -16.04
CA LYS A 298 18.09 -18.18 -15.74
C LYS A 298 18.01 -16.67 -15.55
N THR A 299 18.79 -16.14 -14.62
CA THR A 299 18.83 -14.69 -14.38
C THR A 299 19.32 -13.90 -15.61
N THR A 300 20.04 -14.55 -16.52
CA THR A 300 20.50 -14.00 -17.80
C THR A 300 19.37 -13.76 -18.80
N ASP A 301 18.38 -14.65 -18.81
CA ASP A 301 17.25 -14.60 -19.74
C ASP A 301 16.23 -13.54 -19.27
N GLY A 302 16.20 -13.34 -17.94
CA GLY A 302 15.39 -12.33 -17.27
C GLY A 302 14.00 -12.83 -16.90
N PHE A 303 13.37 -12.11 -15.98
CA PHE A 303 12.05 -12.42 -15.45
C PHE A 303 11.28 -11.16 -15.10
N ASP A 304 9.95 -11.26 -14.98
CA ASP A 304 9.09 -10.14 -14.63
C ASP A 304 8.66 -10.24 -13.16
N PHE A 305 8.84 -9.16 -12.40
CA PHE A 305 8.42 -9.10 -10.99
C PHE A 305 7.93 -7.69 -10.65
N LEU A 306 6.73 -7.59 -10.06
CA LEU A 306 6.11 -6.32 -9.62
C LEU A 306 6.04 -5.22 -10.70
N GLY A 307 5.91 -5.63 -11.97
CA GLY A 307 5.83 -4.73 -13.12
C GLY A 307 7.19 -4.24 -13.65
N TRP A 308 8.28 -4.87 -13.22
CA TRP A 308 9.63 -4.67 -13.73
C TRP A 308 10.13 -5.93 -14.41
N HIS A 309 10.87 -5.74 -15.51
CA HIS A 309 11.67 -6.78 -16.12
C HIS A 309 13.09 -6.71 -15.56
N MET A 310 13.56 -7.81 -14.95
CA MET A 310 14.84 -7.89 -14.26
C MET A 310 15.71 -8.94 -14.95
N ARG A 311 16.95 -8.58 -15.30
CA ARG A 311 17.93 -9.50 -15.88
C ARG A 311 19.35 -9.16 -15.46
N VAL A 312 20.22 -10.16 -15.49
CA VAL A 312 21.66 -10.00 -15.32
C VAL A 312 22.31 -10.08 -16.70
N LYS A 313 22.96 -9.00 -17.14
CA LYS A 313 23.70 -9.01 -18.41
C LYS A 313 24.90 -9.95 -18.32
N LEU A 314 25.40 -10.41 -19.47
CA LEU A 314 26.58 -11.30 -19.54
C LEU A 314 27.84 -10.69 -18.90
N ASN A 315 27.92 -9.35 -18.83
CA ASN A 315 28.98 -8.64 -18.09
C ASN A 315 28.77 -8.60 -16.55
N GLY A 316 27.82 -9.36 -16.01
CA GLY A 316 27.49 -9.41 -14.58
C GLY A 316 26.69 -8.22 -14.05
N LYS A 317 26.37 -7.22 -14.88
CA LYS A 317 25.61 -6.03 -14.46
C LYS A 317 24.12 -6.34 -14.37
N PHE A 318 23.53 -6.06 -13.20
CA PHE A 318 22.08 -6.12 -13.03
C PHE A 318 21.39 -5.00 -13.80
N HIS A 319 20.32 -5.35 -14.51
CA HIS A 319 19.54 -4.44 -15.32
C HIS A 319 18.05 -4.63 -15.00
N CYS A 320 17.38 -3.53 -14.67
CA CYS A 320 15.97 -3.50 -14.33
C CYS A 320 15.27 -2.40 -15.11
N THR A 321 14.24 -2.75 -15.86
CA THR A 321 13.43 -1.82 -16.68
C THR A 321 11.94 -2.04 -16.40
N PRO A 322 11.06 -1.10 -16.76
CA PRO A 322 9.62 -1.36 -16.75
C PRO A 322 9.28 -2.56 -17.66
N SER A 323 8.42 -3.47 -17.20
CA SER A 323 8.02 -4.62 -18.01
C SER A 323 7.24 -4.20 -19.26
N VAL A 324 7.24 -5.05 -20.28
CA VAL A 324 6.56 -4.77 -21.56
C VAL A 324 5.07 -4.52 -21.33
N GLU A 325 4.43 -5.33 -20.48
CA GLU A 325 3.02 -5.17 -20.13
C GLU A 325 2.74 -3.84 -19.40
N ASN A 326 3.61 -3.46 -18.46
CA ASN A 326 3.49 -2.21 -17.74
C ASN A 326 3.56 -1.02 -18.72
N HIS A 327 4.53 -1.04 -19.65
CA HIS A 327 4.66 -0.03 -20.70
C HIS A 327 3.42 0.03 -21.61
N ARG A 328 2.89 -1.12 -22.04
CA ARG A 328 1.64 -1.17 -22.82
C ARG A 328 0.46 -0.56 -22.07
N ALA A 329 0.34 -0.81 -20.77
CA ALA A 329 -0.73 -0.28 -19.95
C ALA A 329 -0.68 1.25 -19.82
N ILE A 330 0.50 1.83 -19.55
CA ILE A 330 0.65 3.29 -19.49
C ILE A 330 0.42 3.94 -20.86
N ARG A 331 0.92 3.30 -21.94
CA ARG A 331 0.67 3.75 -23.32
C ARG A 331 -0.82 3.78 -23.65
N LYS A 332 -1.59 2.75 -23.27
CA LYS A 332 -3.05 2.71 -23.48
C LYS A 332 -3.75 3.87 -22.76
N LYS A 333 -3.39 4.14 -21.50
CA LYS A 333 -3.95 5.26 -20.71
C LYS A 333 -3.63 6.62 -21.33
N ILE A 334 -2.39 6.86 -21.75
CA ILE A 334 -1.98 8.11 -22.39
C ILE A 334 -2.71 8.27 -23.72
N LYS A 335 -2.76 7.23 -24.56
CA LYS A 335 -3.48 7.27 -25.85
C LYS A 335 -4.96 7.62 -25.66
N ALA A 336 -5.62 7.02 -24.67
CA ALA A 336 -7.03 7.31 -24.39
C ALA A 336 -7.28 8.80 -24.08
N ILE A 337 -6.34 9.48 -23.41
CA ILE A 337 -6.45 10.91 -23.11
C ILE A 337 -6.08 11.76 -24.33
N VAL A 338 -4.97 11.46 -24.99
CA VAL A 338 -4.46 12.23 -26.13
C VAL A 338 -5.41 12.18 -27.33
N ASN A 339 -6.05 11.04 -27.57
CA ASN A 339 -6.96 10.83 -28.69
C ASN A 339 -8.41 11.26 -28.41
N ASN A 340 -8.73 11.64 -27.17
CA ASN A 340 -10.09 12.10 -26.85
C ASN A 340 -10.34 13.48 -27.49
N SER A 341 -11.32 13.53 -28.39
CA SER A 341 -11.74 14.76 -29.09
C SER A 341 -12.41 15.77 -28.17
N ASN A 342 -13.03 15.31 -27.07
CA ASN A 342 -13.74 16.18 -26.12
C ASN A 342 -12.81 16.99 -25.22
N TYR A 343 -11.49 16.75 -25.27
CA TYR A 343 -10.52 17.46 -24.44
C TYR A 343 -9.62 18.36 -25.29
N GLY A 344 -9.54 19.65 -24.94
CA GLY A 344 -8.50 20.54 -25.45
C GLY A 344 -7.12 20.24 -24.85
N ALA A 345 -6.06 20.82 -25.43
CA ALA A 345 -4.67 20.53 -25.11
C ALA A 345 -4.34 20.80 -23.63
N GLU A 346 -4.89 21.85 -23.03
CA GLU A 346 -4.66 22.17 -21.63
C GLU A 346 -5.27 21.13 -20.69
N VAL A 347 -6.50 20.69 -20.97
CA VAL A 347 -7.20 19.65 -20.21
C VAL A 347 -6.46 18.32 -20.33
N LYS A 348 -6.00 17.97 -21.54
CA LYS A 348 -5.16 16.79 -21.79
C LYS A 348 -3.87 16.85 -20.96
N ALA A 349 -3.14 17.97 -20.98
CA ALA A 349 -1.93 18.14 -20.19
C ALA A 349 -2.19 17.98 -18.67
N LYS A 350 -3.24 18.61 -18.14
CA LYS A 350 -3.64 18.50 -16.72
C LYS A 350 -3.97 17.05 -16.33
N LYS A 351 -4.65 16.29 -17.20
CA LYS A 351 -4.98 14.87 -16.98
C LYS A 351 -3.78 13.93 -17.11
N LEU A 352 -2.85 14.22 -18.03
CA LEU A 352 -1.64 13.41 -18.26
C LEU A 352 -0.64 13.54 -17.11
N ALA A 353 -0.45 14.75 -16.58
CA ALA A 353 0.56 15.05 -15.57
C ALA A 353 0.56 14.10 -14.35
N PRO A 354 -0.55 13.85 -13.64
CA PRO A 354 -0.56 12.95 -12.48
C PRO A 354 -0.31 11.49 -12.87
N ILE A 355 -0.75 11.06 -14.05
CA ILE A 355 -0.58 9.69 -14.54
C ILE A 355 0.90 9.43 -14.87
N VAL A 356 1.52 10.32 -15.64
CA VAL A 356 2.93 10.22 -16.02
C VAL A 356 3.84 10.37 -14.79
N ARG A 357 3.54 11.34 -13.91
CA ARG A 357 4.29 11.53 -12.65
C ARG A 357 4.24 10.29 -11.77
N GLY A 358 3.05 9.71 -11.57
CA GLY A 358 2.89 8.49 -10.77
C GLY A 358 3.67 7.31 -11.34
N TRP A 359 3.62 7.13 -12.67
CA TRP A 359 4.35 6.08 -13.35
C TRP A 359 5.87 6.27 -13.24
N ARG A 360 6.39 7.47 -13.50
CA ARG A 360 7.82 7.77 -13.36
C ARG A 360 8.30 7.63 -11.90
N ASN A 361 7.52 8.09 -10.92
CA ASN A 361 7.85 7.90 -9.49
C ASN A 361 7.93 6.42 -9.09
N TYR A 362 7.08 5.56 -9.66
CA TYR A 362 7.15 4.12 -9.41
C TYR A 362 8.37 3.48 -10.07
N HIS A 363 8.79 3.94 -11.26
CA HIS A 363 9.92 3.36 -11.98
C HIS A 363 11.26 4.11 -11.77
N LYS A 364 11.34 5.09 -10.85
CA LYS A 364 12.51 5.96 -10.66
C LYS A 364 13.81 5.26 -10.25
N TYR A 365 13.75 4.01 -9.81
CA TYR A 365 14.95 3.21 -9.46
C TYR A 365 15.36 2.23 -10.56
N CYS A 366 14.68 2.27 -11.72
CA CYS A 366 14.98 1.46 -12.90
C CYS A 366 15.85 2.25 -13.89
N ASP A 367 16.36 1.55 -14.89
CA ASP A 367 16.90 2.19 -16.09
C ASP A 367 15.76 2.76 -16.94
N MET A 368 15.72 4.09 -17.04
CA MET A 368 14.72 4.87 -17.78
C MET A 368 15.31 5.57 -19.01
N SER A 369 16.56 5.23 -19.39
CA SER A 369 17.32 5.88 -20.46
C SER A 369 16.77 5.62 -21.85
N SER A 370 16.06 4.51 -22.06
CA SER A 370 15.54 4.13 -23.36
C SER A 370 14.46 5.12 -23.87
N SER A 371 14.37 5.29 -25.19
CA SER A 371 13.31 6.11 -25.83
C SER A 371 11.90 5.57 -25.52
N ARG A 372 11.78 4.26 -25.31
CA ARG A 372 10.56 3.59 -24.86
C ARG A 372 10.17 4.06 -23.46
N ASP A 373 11.09 3.96 -22.51
CA ASP A 373 10.81 4.14 -21.08
C ASP A 373 10.82 5.61 -20.66
N SER A 374 11.55 6.47 -21.38
CA SER A 374 11.43 7.93 -21.24
C SER A 374 10.07 8.48 -21.70
N LEU A 375 9.24 7.66 -22.37
CA LEU A 375 7.96 8.01 -22.99
C LEU A 375 8.10 9.05 -24.12
N TRP A 376 9.28 9.14 -24.74
CA TRP A 376 9.59 10.15 -25.75
C TRP A 376 8.58 10.16 -26.92
N PHE A 377 8.27 9.00 -27.48
CA PHE A 377 7.31 8.88 -28.58
C PHE A 377 5.89 9.34 -28.21
N MET A 378 5.47 9.06 -26.97
CA MET A 378 4.16 9.46 -26.47
C MET A 378 4.09 10.98 -26.28
N ASN A 379 5.16 11.57 -25.77
CA ASN A 379 5.29 13.02 -25.65
C ASN A 379 5.24 13.70 -27.02
N ASN A 380 5.98 13.18 -28.01
CA ASN A 380 5.99 13.72 -29.37
C ASN A 380 4.60 13.58 -30.05
N THR A 381 3.91 12.47 -29.81
CA THR A 381 2.54 12.28 -30.32
C THR A 381 1.57 13.28 -29.71
N ALA A 382 1.65 13.52 -28.39
CA ALA A 382 0.84 14.53 -27.72
C ALA A 382 1.14 15.94 -28.25
N ASN A 383 2.42 16.28 -28.44
CA ASN A 383 2.84 17.55 -29.02
C ASN A 383 2.21 17.78 -30.40
N ARG A 384 2.32 16.78 -31.29
CA ARG A 384 1.72 16.83 -32.63
C ARG A 384 0.20 17.05 -32.58
N LYS A 385 -0.49 16.44 -31.61
CA LYS A 385 -1.94 16.62 -31.45
C LYS A 385 -2.29 18.00 -30.89
N PHE A 386 -1.53 18.52 -29.92
CA PHE A 386 -1.74 19.86 -29.39
C PHE A 386 -1.55 20.94 -30.46
N ARG A 387 -0.58 20.77 -31.35
CA ARG A 387 -0.33 21.69 -32.49
C ARG A 387 -1.44 21.72 -33.54
N ARG A 388 -2.38 20.75 -33.53
CA ARG A 388 -3.54 20.78 -34.44
C ARG A 388 -4.67 21.67 -33.93
N GLU A 389 -4.62 22.11 -32.67
CA GLU A 389 -5.61 23.02 -32.12
C GLU A 389 -5.29 24.45 -32.59
N LYS A 390 -6.24 25.12 -33.27
CA LYS A 390 -6.04 26.46 -33.86
C LYS A 390 -5.51 27.50 -32.87
N LYS A 391 -5.84 27.37 -31.58
CA LYS A 391 -5.46 28.29 -30.51
C LYS A 391 -4.10 27.98 -29.87
N VAL A 392 -3.38 26.95 -30.31
CA VAL A 392 -2.14 26.49 -29.68
C VAL A 392 -0.97 26.58 -30.66
N ASN A 393 -0.07 27.53 -30.42
CA ASN A 393 1.16 27.65 -31.20
C ASN A 393 2.23 26.63 -30.75
N ARG A 394 3.34 26.54 -31.50
CA ARG A 394 4.43 25.57 -31.24
C ARG A 394 4.99 25.68 -29.81
N TYR A 395 5.21 26.90 -29.32
CA TYR A 395 5.76 27.13 -27.99
C TYR A 395 4.79 26.73 -26.88
N GLN A 396 3.50 27.07 -27.04
CA GLN A 396 2.45 26.65 -26.11
C GLN A 396 2.30 25.13 -26.07
N ALA A 397 2.37 24.45 -27.23
CA ALA A 397 2.34 22.99 -27.29
C ALA A 397 3.52 22.36 -26.52
N ASP A 398 4.73 22.89 -26.66
CA ASP A 398 5.91 22.43 -25.90
C ASP A 398 5.72 22.64 -24.39
N LYS A 399 5.25 23.82 -23.98
CA LYS A 399 4.95 24.13 -22.57
C LYS A 399 3.90 23.18 -21.99
N LEU A 400 2.85 22.88 -22.74
CA LEU A 400 1.81 21.93 -22.33
C LEU A 400 2.33 20.49 -22.27
N CYS A 401 3.21 20.09 -23.19
CA CYS A 401 3.89 18.79 -23.15
C CYS A 401 4.78 18.64 -21.93
N LYS A 402 5.59 19.66 -21.60
CA LYS A 402 6.40 19.69 -20.37
C LYS A 402 5.53 19.57 -19.11
N LYS A 403 4.36 20.21 -19.09
CA LYS A 403 3.39 20.06 -18.00
C LYS A 403 2.77 18.66 -17.95
N GLY A 404 2.40 18.09 -19.09
CA GLY A 404 1.75 16.77 -19.20
C GLY A 404 2.69 15.57 -19.01
N PHE A 405 3.98 15.74 -19.30
CA PHE A 405 5.03 14.74 -19.16
C PHE A 405 6.14 15.22 -18.20
N PRO A 406 5.79 15.50 -16.92
CA PRO A 406 6.72 16.12 -15.97
C PRO A 406 7.93 15.23 -15.75
N ALA A 407 9.14 15.80 -15.87
CA ALA A 407 10.38 15.11 -15.54
C ALA A 407 10.40 14.71 -14.06
N VAL A 408 10.99 13.55 -13.78
CA VAL A 408 11.20 13.03 -12.42
C VAL A 408 12.62 12.48 -12.41
N GLY A 409 13.43 12.93 -11.46
CA GLY A 409 14.79 12.39 -11.28
C GLY A 409 14.73 10.88 -11.03
N TYR A 410 15.64 10.14 -11.65
CA TYR A 410 15.73 8.69 -11.49
C TYR A 410 17.17 8.31 -11.15
N GLU A 411 17.33 7.35 -10.25
CA GLU A 411 18.62 6.87 -9.79
C GLU A 411 18.59 5.34 -9.72
N GLN A 412 19.29 4.68 -10.65
CA GLN A 412 19.24 3.23 -10.75
C GLN A 412 19.70 2.54 -9.46
N ASN A 413 18.88 1.62 -8.94
CA ASN A 413 19.19 0.79 -7.77
C ASN A 413 19.54 1.56 -6.47
N LYS A 414 19.24 2.86 -6.35
CA LYS A 414 19.57 3.67 -5.16
C LYS A 414 18.48 3.73 -4.08
N HIS A 415 17.43 2.89 -4.19
CA HIS A 415 16.41 2.82 -3.16
C HIS A 415 16.99 2.39 -1.80
N VAL A 416 16.53 3.06 -0.73
CA VAL A 416 16.99 2.79 0.63
C VAL A 416 16.02 1.82 1.30
N MET A 417 16.49 0.57 1.41
CA MET A 417 15.65 -0.51 1.94
C MET A 417 15.43 -0.43 3.46
N VAL A 418 14.33 -1.05 3.93
CA VAL A 418 14.17 -1.32 5.36
C VAL A 418 15.29 -2.26 5.84
N LYS A 419 15.93 -1.93 6.97
CA LYS A 419 17.02 -2.72 7.55
C LYS A 419 16.45 -3.93 8.29
N GLY A 420 16.77 -5.13 7.84
CA GLY A 420 16.42 -6.39 8.51
C GLY A 420 14.94 -6.50 8.87
N THR A 421 14.66 -6.77 10.15
CA THR A 421 13.32 -6.92 10.74
C THR A 421 12.77 -5.63 11.36
N LYS A 422 13.40 -4.47 11.11
CA LYS A 422 12.89 -3.16 11.59
C LYS A 422 11.41 -3.01 11.23
N SER A 423 10.65 -2.47 12.16
CA SER A 423 9.20 -2.20 12.04
C SER A 423 8.89 -0.81 12.57
N PRO A 424 7.93 -0.05 12.01
CA PRO A 424 7.53 1.24 12.58
C PRO A 424 7.13 1.18 14.06
N TYR A 425 6.77 -0.01 14.55
CA TYR A 425 6.39 -0.29 15.93
C TYR A 425 7.56 -0.58 16.88
N ASP A 426 8.80 -0.69 16.39
CA ASP A 426 10.01 -0.88 17.22
C ASP A 426 10.34 0.35 18.09
N GLY A 427 9.80 1.52 17.73
CA GLY A 427 10.01 2.77 18.44
C GLY A 427 11.28 3.52 18.06
N ASP A 428 12.04 3.07 17.06
CA ASP A 428 13.19 3.76 16.48
C ASP A 428 12.71 4.88 15.55
N LEU A 429 12.15 5.92 16.16
CA LEU A 429 11.59 7.06 15.44
C LEU A 429 12.63 7.77 14.59
N VAL A 430 13.92 7.72 14.97
CA VAL A 430 15.02 8.38 14.26
C VAL A 430 15.27 7.66 12.93
N TYR A 431 15.42 6.33 12.96
CA TYR A 431 15.60 5.53 11.76
C TYR A 431 14.46 5.74 10.75
N TRP A 432 13.22 5.60 11.20
CA TRP A 432 12.04 5.69 10.33
C TRP A 432 11.88 7.07 9.72
N SER A 433 12.08 8.10 10.53
CA SER A 433 12.09 9.50 10.12
C SER A 433 13.14 9.79 9.05
N GLN A 434 14.39 9.39 9.28
CA GLN A 434 15.50 9.62 8.35
C GLN A 434 15.30 8.86 7.04
N ARG A 435 14.91 7.58 7.11
CA ARG A 435 14.62 6.78 5.92
C ARG A 435 13.50 7.40 5.09
N ASN A 436 12.39 7.78 5.73
CA ASN A 436 11.26 8.34 5.02
C ASN A 436 11.64 9.64 4.28
N SER A 437 12.51 10.47 4.87
CA SER A 437 13.04 11.67 4.21
C SER A 437 13.83 11.39 2.93
N GLN A 438 14.50 10.24 2.86
CA GLN A 438 15.27 9.82 1.68
C GLN A 438 14.38 9.28 0.54
N LEU A 439 13.10 9.00 0.82
CA LEU A 439 12.13 8.58 -0.21
C LEU A 439 11.61 9.74 -1.05
N TYR A 440 11.70 10.97 -0.54
CA TYR A 440 11.28 12.20 -1.20
C TYR A 440 12.48 12.93 -1.82
N SER A 441 12.24 13.60 -2.94
CA SER A 441 13.19 14.50 -3.59
C SER A 441 12.80 15.97 -3.41
N ASP A 442 13.72 16.86 -3.78
CA ASP A 442 13.49 18.28 -3.99
C ASP A 442 12.95 19.00 -2.72
N ALA A 443 12.05 19.94 -2.92
CA ALA A 443 11.45 20.76 -1.87
C ALA A 443 10.83 19.93 -0.73
N THR A 444 10.34 18.72 -1.00
CA THR A 444 9.74 17.88 0.06
C THR A 444 10.79 17.37 1.03
N SER A 445 11.93 16.88 0.52
CA SER A 445 13.03 16.41 1.37
C SER A 445 13.65 17.56 2.17
N GLU A 446 13.84 18.71 1.55
CA GLU A 446 14.36 19.91 2.23
C GLU A 446 13.44 20.37 3.36
N THR A 447 12.12 20.44 3.09
CA THR A 447 11.12 20.84 4.09
C THR A 447 11.05 19.83 5.24
N LEU A 448 11.16 18.53 4.95
CA LEU A 448 11.23 17.49 5.97
C LEU A 448 12.44 17.66 6.88
N LYS A 449 13.64 17.87 6.32
CA LYS A 449 14.86 18.12 7.12
C LYS A 449 14.72 19.37 8.00
N LYS A 450 14.21 20.48 7.42
CA LYS A 450 13.96 21.74 8.15
C LYS A 450 13.02 21.55 9.34
N GLN A 451 12.02 20.69 9.22
CA GLN A 451 11.04 20.43 10.28
C GLN A 451 11.43 19.28 11.22
N ASN A 452 12.72 18.87 11.23
CA ASN A 452 13.19 17.69 11.96
C ASN A 452 12.26 16.45 11.74
N HIS A 453 11.86 16.30 10.47
CA HIS A 453 11.00 15.25 9.94
C HIS A 453 9.66 15.09 10.67
N SER A 454 9.15 16.20 11.20
CA SER A 454 7.88 16.26 11.90
C SER A 454 6.87 17.03 11.05
N CYS A 455 5.61 16.60 11.07
CA CYS A 455 4.53 17.30 10.41
C CYS A 455 4.36 18.69 11.03
N GLY A 456 4.40 19.75 10.24
CA GLY A 456 4.33 21.12 10.73
C GLY A 456 2.98 21.50 11.34
N TYR A 457 1.94 20.70 11.09
CA TYR A 457 0.62 20.90 11.68
C TYR A 457 0.44 20.12 13.00
N CYS A 458 0.65 18.80 12.97
CA CYS A 458 0.41 17.97 14.15
C CYS A 458 1.66 17.70 14.99
N GLY A 459 2.86 18.09 14.56
CA GLY A 459 4.12 17.83 15.26
C GLY A 459 4.46 16.34 15.46
N LEU A 460 3.78 15.42 14.78
CA LEU A 460 4.14 13.99 14.78
C LEU A 460 5.14 13.71 13.68
N ARG A 461 6.07 12.79 13.93
CA ARG A 461 7.03 12.32 12.92
C ARG A 461 6.33 11.50 11.83
N PHE A 462 6.84 11.61 10.62
CA PHE A 462 6.36 10.84 9.47
C PHE A 462 6.90 9.41 9.52
N ILE A 463 6.18 8.52 10.21
CA ILE A 463 6.57 7.11 10.45
C ILE A 463 5.66 6.10 9.77
N ASP A 464 4.49 6.52 9.30
CA ASP A 464 3.44 5.68 8.74
C ASP A 464 3.41 5.74 7.21
N GLU A 465 2.50 4.99 6.59
CA GLU A 465 2.28 4.98 5.14
C GLU A 465 1.62 6.28 4.63
N GLU A 466 1.33 7.23 5.52
CA GLU A 466 0.66 8.45 5.15
C GLU A 466 1.58 9.33 4.29
N ARG A 467 1.09 9.73 3.12
CA ARG A 467 1.86 10.57 2.20
C ARG A 467 2.18 11.91 2.83
N VAL A 468 3.42 12.33 2.68
CA VAL A 468 3.85 13.71 2.98
C VAL A 468 3.29 14.61 1.89
N HIS A 469 2.56 15.64 2.31
CA HIS A 469 2.07 16.72 1.45
C HIS A 469 2.83 18.01 1.81
N LEU A 470 3.09 18.84 0.80
CA LEU A 470 3.58 20.19 1.03
C LEU A 470 2.41 21.16 1.04
N HIS A 471 2.31 21.93 2.11
CA HIS A 471 1.36 23.02 2.31
C HIS A 471 2.06 24.36 2.07
N HIS A 472 1.39 25.29 1.40
CA HIS A 472 1.86 26.68 1.24
C HIS A 472 1.30 27.49 2.41
N ILE A 473 2.18 28.02 3.27
CA ILE A 473 1.82 28.69 4.53
C ILE A 473 0.96 29.93 4.26
N ASP A 474 1.31 30.70 3.24
CA ASP A 474 0.59 31.90 2.81
C ASP A 474 -0.67 31.62 1.94
N GLY A 475 -0.93 30.34 1.62
CA GLY A 475 -2.03 29.94 0.73
C GLY A 475 -1.81 30.20 -0.77
N ASN A 476 -0.68 30.78 -1.16
CA ASN A 476 -0.35 31.02 -2.56
C ASN A 476 0.28 29.77 -3.18
N HIS A 477 -0.47 29.06 -4.03
CA HIS A 477 0.01 27.82 -4.66
C HIS A 477 1.04 28.02 -5.78
N ASN A 478 1.39 29.28 -6.09
CA ASN A 478 2.30 29.62 -7.18
C ASN A 478 3.73 29.93 -6.69
N ASN A 479 3.97 30.09 -5.38
CA ASN A 479 5.30 30.45 -4.85
C ASN A 479 5.95 29.30 -4.06
N TRP A 480 6.79 28.54 -4.74
CA TRP A 480 7.53 27.40 -4.16
C TRP A 480 8.77 27.82 -3.34
N LYS A 481 8.72 29.00 -2.70
CA LYS A 481 9.81 29.51 -1.86
C LYS A 481 9.99 28.58 -0.65
N LYS A 482 11.23 28.22 -0.31
CA LYS A 482 11.54 27.28 0.79
C LYS A 482 10.93 27.69 2.15
N ASN A 483 10.78 28.99 2.40
CA ASN A 483 10.21 29.50 3.64
C ASN A 483 8.67 29.46 3.68
N ASN A 484 8.02 29.27 2.53
CA ASN A 484 6.57 29.18 2.42
C ASN A 484 6.05 27.73 2.42
N LEU A 485 6.94 26.73 2.40
CA LEU A 485 6.55 25.33 2.34
C LEU A 485 6.57 24.69 3.72
N MET A 486 5.49 23.96 4.03
CA MET A 486 5.35 23.17 5.25
C MET A 486 4.98 21.73 4.92
N ALA A 487 5.81 20.78 5.35
CA ALA A 487 5.53 19.35 5.19
C ALA A 487 4.50 18.93 6.23
N VAL A 488 3.39 18.34 5.77
CA VAL A 488 2.29 17.88 6.61
C VAL A 488 1.82 16.48 6.18
N HIS A 489 1.23 15.74 7.11
CA HIS A 489 0.52 14.50 6.77
C HIS A 489 -0.63 14.83 5.81
N GLN A 490 -0.96 13.94 4.88
CA GLN A 490 -2.09 14.10 3.96
C GLN A 490 -3.41 14.47 4.69
N SER A 491 -3.69 13.83 5.81
CA SER A 491 -4.84 14.07 6.70
C SER A 491 -4.78 15.42 7.40
N CYS A 492 -3.59 15.89 7.78
CA CYS A 492 -3.37 17.23 8.30
C CYS A 492 -3.60 18.27 7.19
N HIS A 493 -3.10 18.01 5.98
CA HIS A 493 -3.34 18.85 4.82
C HIS A 493 -4.83 19.00 4.51
N GLN A 494 -5.58 17.88 4.54
CA GLN A 494 -7.03 17.90 4.38
C GLN A 494 -7.73 18.70 5.47
N TYR A 495 -7.21 18.71 6.70
CA TYR A 495 -7.78 19.49 7.78
C TYR A 495 -7.51 20.99 7.60
N ILE A 496 -6.28 21.36 7.24
CA ILE A 496 -5.92 22.76 6.97
C ILE A 496 -6.82 23.36 5.88
N HIS A 497 -7.08 22.60 4.81
CA HIS A 497 -7.97 23.05 3.73
C HIS A 497 -9.46 22.85 4.03
N GLY A 498 -9.83 21.84 4.83
CA GLY A 498 -11.21 21.54 5.22
C GLY A 498 -11.74 22.43 6.35
N GLY A 499 -10.86 23.11 7.08
CA GLY A 499 -11.21 24.20 7.98
C GLY A 499 -11.53 25.52 7.26
N LYS A 500 -11.11 25.66 5.99
CA LYS A 500 -11.33 26.86 5.16
C LYS A 500 -12.51 26.76 4.19
N SER A 501 -13.31 25.69 4.25
CA SER A 501 -14.48 25.55 3.37
C SER A 501 -15.75 26.11 4.04
N LYS A 502 -16.09 27.33 3.63
CA LYS A 502 -17.36 28.06 3.81
C LYS A 502 -17.70 28.49 5.24
N ASP A 503 -17.23 29.68 5.59
CA ASP A 503 -18.16 30.70 6.10
C ASP A 503 -19.06 31.17 4.95
#